data_AF-A0A516NTN4-F1
#
_entry.id   AF-A0A516NTN4-F1
#
_cell.length_a   1.000
_cell.length_b   1.000
_cell.length_c   1.000
_cell.angle_alpha   90.00
_cell.angle_beta   90.00
_cell.angle_gamma   90.00
#
_symmetry.space_group_name_H-M   'P 1'
#
loop_
_entity.id
_entity.type
_entity.pdbx_description
1 polymer ?
#
loop_
_entity_poly.entity_id
_entity_poly.type
_entity_poly.pdbx_seq_one_letter_code
_entity_poly.pdbx_strand_id
1 'polypeptide(L)'
;MEREYEEAMRTEFAAQAERWRTAYEPDVTEAKLDEIYRTANECDQRWQTGPHAEHWQYLTDAYSDWRARPDTMNRLLDDVEHNRAQGWDTGVTDIQRRSLHQARDLAHWERSQQRTHRPGIERGR
;
A
#
# COMPACT_ATOMS: atom_id res chain seq x y z
N MET A 1 7.89 -5.88 -17.20
CA MET A 1 8.60 -6.25 -15.95
C MET A 1 8.62 -7.75 -15.82
N GLU A 2 9.79 -8.30 -15.54
CA GLU A 2 10.03 -9.70 -15.26
C GLU A 2 9.48 -10.08 -13.88
N ARG A 3 9.07 -11.34 -13.73
CA ARG A 3 8.38 -11.80 -12.53
C ARG A 3 9.19 -11.61 -11.24
N GLU A 4 10.49 -11.84 -11.29
CA GLU A 4 11.40 -11.69 -10.15
C GLU A 4 11.47 -10.25 -9.65
N TYR A 5 11.55 -9.27 -10.58
CA TYR A 5 11.53 -7.86 -10.21
C TYR A 5 10.19 -7.43 -9.63
N GLU A 6 9.09 -7.96 -10.16
CA GLU A 6 7.77 -7.73 -9.58
C GLU A 6 7.72 -8.25 -8.13
N GLU A 7 8.17 -9.48 -7.88
CA GLU A 7 8.15 -10.09 -6.55
C GLU A 7 9.05 -9.33 -5.55
N ALA A 8 10.24 -8.90 -5.98
CA ALA A 8 11.12 -8.06 -5.19
C ALA A 8 10.46 -6.72 -4.83
N MET A 9 9.90 -6.03 -5.83
CA MET A 9 9.18 -4.76 -5.65
C MET A 9 8.05 -4.91 -4.64
N ARG A 10 7.22 -5.94 -4.78
CA ARG A 10 6.08 -6.19 -3.90
C ARG A 10 6.50 -6.51 -2.48
N THR A 11 7.56 -7.31 -2.32
CA THR A 11 8.11 -7.69 -1.00
C THR A 11 8.65 -6.46 -0.28
N GLU A 12 9.41 -5.63 -0.99
CA GLU A 12 9.97 -4.41 -0.40
C GLU A 12 8.88 -3.39 -0.04
N PHE A 13 7.86 -3.24 -0.88
CA PHE A 13 6.70 -2.38 -0.58
C PHE A 13 5.97 -2.85 0.68
N ALA A 14 5.72 -4.17 0.82
CA ALA A 14 5.11 -4.72 2.02
C ALA A 14 5.96 -4.47 3.27
N ALA A 15 7.28 -4.62 3.17
CA ALA A 15 8.20 -4.31 4.26
C ALA A 15 8.22 -2.81 4.61
N GLN A 16 8.08 -1.91 3.62
CA GLN A 16 7.99 -0.48 3.86
C GLN A 16 6.67 -0.09 4.53
N ALA A 17 5.53 -0.65 4.09
CA ALA A 17 4.23 -0.45 4.73
C ALA A 17 4.27 -0.90 6.21
N GLU A 18 4.96 -2.01 6.50
CA GLU A 18 5.16 -2.48 7.87
C GLU A 18 6.03 -1.53 8.71
N ARG A 19 7.08 -0.96 8.13
CA ARG A 19 7.90 0.06 8.84
C ARG A 19 7.08 1.33 9.13
N TRP A 20 6.28 1.79 8.17
CA TRP A 20 5.38 2.92 8.38
C TRP A 20 4.37 2.63 9.49
N ARG A 21 3.93 1.39 9.64
CA ARG A 21 3.09 0.97 10.78
C ARG A 21 3.81 1.18 12.12
N THR A 22 5.07 0.77 12.24
CA THR A 22 5.86 0.98 13.48
C THR A 22 5.98 2.46 13.84
N ALA A 23 5.95 3.37 12.86
CA ALA A 23 5.97 4.81 13.12
C ALA A 23 4.72 5.34 13.84
N TYR A 24 3.63 4.57 13.90
CA TYR A 24 2.40 4.93 14.62
C TYR A 24 2.27 4.23 15.98
N GLU A 25 3.27 3.46 16.42
CA GLU A 25 3.25 2.83 17.74
C GLU A 25 3.46 3.87 18.85
N PRO A 26 2.76 3.76 20.00
CA PRO A 26 2.79 4.79 21.05
C PRO A 26 4.19 5.07 21.62
N ASP A 27 5.06 4.06 21.63
CA ASP A 27 6.39 4.10 22.26
C ASP A 27 7.53 4.29 21.24
N VAL A 28 7.22 4.71 20.02
CA VAL A 28 8.24 4.93 18.99
C VAL A 28 9.10 6.15 19.35
N THR A 29 10.42 5.97 19.35
CA THR A 29 11.36 7.06 19.62
C THR A 29 11.58 7.91 18.37
N GLU A 30 11.97 9.18 18.54
CA GLU A 30 12.34 10.06 17.43
C GLU A 30 13.44 9.45 16.55
N ALA A 31 14.48 8.87 17.17
CA ALA A 31 15.53 8.16 16.45
C ALA A 31 15.01 6.98 15.60
N LYS A 32 13.97 6.29 16.08
CA LYS A 32 13.34 5.20 15.33
C LYS A 32 12.48 5.73 14.18
N LEU A 33 11.78 6.84 14.38
CA LEU A 33 11.06 7.54 13.33
C LEU A 33 12.02 7.96 12.22
N ASP A 34 13.13 8.63 12.55
CA ASP A 34 14.14 9.06 11.58
C ASP A 34 14.72 7.89 10.78
N GLU A 35 14.98 6.75 11.44
CA GLU A 35 15.40 5.53 10.76
C GLU A 35 14.34 5.04 9.76
N ILE A 36 13.06 5.00 10.16
CA ILE A 36 11.95 4.60 9.30
C ILE A 36 11.84 5.53 8.09
N TYR A 37 11.86 6.86 8.29
CA TYR A 37 11.79 7.85 7.24
C TYR A 37 12.97 7.72 6.26
N ARG A 38 14.20 7.60 6.77
CA ARG A 38 15.40 7.44 5.95
C ARG A 38 15.32 6.19 5.09
N THR A 39 15.03 5.03 5.69
CA THR A 39 14.95 3.76 4.95
C THR A 39 13.82 3.75 3.94
N ALA A 40 12.67 4.37 4.26
CA ALA A 40 11.58 4.53 3.31
C ALA A 40 12.00 5.39 2.11
N ASN A 41 12.65 6.53 2.34
CA ASN A 41 13.12 7.41 1.28
C ASN A 41 14.18 6.75 0.39
N GLU A 42 15.13 6.02 0.97
CA GLU A 42 16.16 5.28 0.22
C GLU A 42 15.53 4.20 -0.68
N CYS A 43 14.52 3.49 -0.18
CA CYS A 43 13.78 2.50 -0.95
C CYS A 43 12.99 3.14 -2.10
N ASP A 44 12.23 4.20 -1.80
CA ASP A 44 11.46 4.95 -2.78
C ASP A 44 12.36 5.49 -3.89
N GLN A 45 13.48 6.12 -3.52
CA GLN A 45 14.43 6.67 -4.48
C GLN A 45 14.99 5.59 -5.41
N ARG A 46 15.41 4.44 -4.86
CA ARG A 46 15.97 3.34 -5.66
C ARG A 46 14.99 2.85 -6.72
N TRP A 47 13.72 2.67 -6.38
CA TRP A 47 12.71 2.21 -7.34
C TRP A 47 12.30 3.30 -8.32
N GLN A 48 12.14 4.55 -7.86
CA GLN A 48 11.76 5.68 -8.71
C GLN A 48 12.83 6.03 -9.76
N THR A 49 14.12 5.77 -9.48
CA THR A 49 15.18 5.97 -10.48
C THR A 49 15.45 4.75 -11.35
N GLY A 50 14.80 3.62 -11.07
CA GLY A 50 15.01 2.35 -11.76
C GLY A 50 14.15 2.17 -13.02
N PRO A 51 14.38 1.09 -13.80
CA PRO A 51 13.61 0.78 -15.01
C PRO A 51 12.15 0.39 -14.75
N HIS A 52 11.74 0.36 -13.48
CA HIS A 52 10.43 -0.10 -13.02
C HIS A 52 9.69 0.97 -12.21
N ALA A 53 10.16 2.23 -12.30
CA ALA A 53 9.62 3.38 -11.57
C ALA A 53 8.10 3.52 -11.72
N GLU A 54 7.56 3.33 -12.92
CA GLU A 54 6.12 3.45 -13.17
C GLU A 54 5.29 2.41 -12.40
N HIS A 55 5.82 1.18 -12.25
CA HIS A 55 5.13 0.13 -11.50
C HIS A 55 5.20 0.35 -9.99
N TRP A 56 6.33 0.87 -9.50
CA TRP A 56 6.48 1.31 -8.11
C TRP A 56 5.52 2.45 -7.79
N GLN A 57 5.54 3.50 -8.62
CA GLN A 57 4.67 4.67 -8.47
C GLN A 57 3.20 4.26 -8.46
N TYR A 58 2.78 3.39 -9.38
CA TYR A 58 1.41 2.90 -9.42
C TYR A 58 1.01 2.18 -8.11
N LEU A 59 1.90 1.35 -7.54
CA LEU A 59 1.63 0.67 -6.27
C LEU A 59 1.54 1.66 -5.10
N THR A 60 2.44 2.65 -5.05
CA THR A 60 2.43 3.74 -4.06
C THR A 60 1.14 4.56 -4.12
N ASP A 61 0.70 4.93 -5.32
CA ASP A 61 -0.53 5.69 -5.55
C ASP A 61 -1.76 4.86 -5.18
N ALA A 62 -1.82 3.61 -5.63
CA ALA A 62 -2.90 2.69 -5.27
C ALA A 62 -3.01 2.52 -3.75
N TYR A 63 -1.88 2.35 -3.04
CA TYR A 63 -1.86 2.24 -1.59
C TYR A 63 -2.36 3.52 -0.90
N SER A 64 -1.91 4.68 -1.37
CA SER A 64 -2.35 5.98 -0.85
C SER A 64 -3.86 6.18 -1.06
N ASP A 65 -4.37 5.82 -2.24
CA ASP A 65 -5.80 5.90 -2.56
C ASP A 65 -6.63 4.94 -1.72
N TRP A 66 -6.17 3.71 -1.47
CA TRP A 66 -6.86 2.76 -0.60
C TRP A 66 -6.96 3.27 0.86
N ARG A 67 -5.91 3.91 1.36
CA ARG A 67 -5.93 4.54 2.69
C ARG A 67 -6.91 5.69 2.75
N ALA A 68 -6.90 6.57 1.74
CA ALA A 68 -7.69 7.80 1.72
C ALA A 68 -9.16 7.59 1.30
N ARG A 69 -9.42 6.70 0.34
CA ARG A 69 -10.71 6.56 -0.37
C ARG A 69 -11.08 5.08 -0.62
N PRO A 70 -11.19 4.26 0.45
CA PRO A 70 -11.42 2.82 0.33
C PRO A 70 -12.69 2.46 -0.46
N ASP A 71 -13.79 3.19 -0.28
CA ASP A 71 -15.06 2.87 -0.94
C ASP A 71 -15.01 3.17 -2.45
N THR A 72 -14.28 4.21 -2.85
CA THR A 72 -14.03 4.51 -4.26
C THR A 72 -13.15 3.43 -4.88
N MET A 73 -12.10 3.01 -4.18
CA MET A 73 -11.18 1.98 -4.66
C MET A 73 -11.83 0.59 -4.74
N ASN A 74 -12.76 0.28 -3.84
CA ASN A 74 -13.57 -0.94 -3.95
C ASN A 74 -14.38 -0.95 -5.25
N ARG A 75 -15.12 0.13 -5.54
CA ARG A 75 -15.90 0.22 -6.79
C ARG A 75 -15.01 0.13 -8.03
N LEU A 76 -13.88 0.84 -8.03
CA LEU A 76 -12.90 0.77 -9.12
C LEU A 76 -12.44 -0.67 -9.36
N LEU A 77 -12.05 -1.39 -8.29
CA LEU A 77 -11.57 -2.76 -8.41
C LEU A 77 -12.69 -3.71 -8.87
N ASP A 78 -13.91 -3.55 -8.37
CA ASP A 78 -15.08 -4.32 -8.80
C ASP A 78 -15.38 -4.12 -10.29
N ASP A 79 -15.34 -2.88 -10.78
CA ASP A 79 -15.54 -2.54 -12.20
C ASP A 79 -14.44 -3.16 -13.08
N VAL A 80 -13.18 -3.12 -12.64
CA VAL A 80 -12.05 -3.74 -13.34
C VAL A 80 -12.23 -5.25 -13.43
N GLU A 81 -12.57 -5.93 -12.34
CA GLU A 81 -12.76 -7.38 -12.34
C GLU A 81 -14.00 -7.79 -13.14
N HIS A 82 -15.10 -7.02 -13.07
CA HIS A 82 -16.30 -7.25 -13.86
C HIS A 82 -16.03 -7.16 -15.36
N ASN A 83 -15.46 -6.05 -15.82
CA ASN A 83 -15.17 -5.81 -17.24
C ASN A 83 -14.20 -6.87 -17.79
N ARG A 84 -13.19 -7.25 -16.99
CA ARG A 84 -12.24 -8.30 -17.39
C ARG A 84 -12.91 -9.68 -17.51
N ALA A 85 -13.86 -10.02 -16.63
CA ALA A 85 -14.61 -11.26 -16.73
C ALA A 85 -15.50 -11.33 -17.98
N GLN A 86 -15.91 -10.17 -18.52
CA GLN A 86 -16.62 -10.05 -19.80
C GLN A 86 -15.68 -10.04 -21.02
N GLY A 87 -14.36 -10.14 -20.80
CA GLY A 87 -13.35 -10.08 -21.86
C GLY A 87 -13.11 -8.66 -22.40
N TRP A 88 -13.53 -7.63 -21.68
CA TRP A 88 -13.29 -6.24 -22.08
C TRP A 88 -11.91 -5.77 -21.62
N ASP A 89 -11.29 -4.92 -22.44
CA ASP A 89 -10.09 -4.19 -22.04
C ASP A 89 -10.46 -3.13 -21.00
N THR A 90 -9.73 -3.15 -19.89
CA THR A 90 -9.93 -2.23 -18.77
C THR A 90 -8.89 -1.13 -18.73
N GLY A 91 -7.87 -1.20 -19.60
CA GLY A 91 -6.66 -0.37 -19.49
C GLY A 91 -5.79 -0.68 -18.27
N VAL A 92 -6.16 -1.69 -17.48
CA VAL A 92 -5.41 -2.14 -16.30
C VAL A 92 -4.64 -3.41 -16.64
N THR A 93 -3.31 -3.29 -16.65
CA THR A 93 -2.42 -4.43 -16.87
C THR A 93 -2.49 -5.42 -15.70
N ASP A 94 -2.05 -6.66 -15.93
CA ASP A 94 -2.02 -7.69 -14.89
C ASP A 94 -1.16 -7.30 -13.67
N ILE A 95 -0.08 -6.55 -13.89
CA ILE A 95 0.79 -6.05 -12.82
C ILE A 95 0.04 -4.99 -12.01
N GLN A 96 -0.59 -4.02 -12.66
CA GLN A 96 -1.38 -2.99 -12.00
C GLN A 96 -2.54 -3.59 -11.21
N ARG A 97 -3.24 -4.59 -11.77
CA ARG A 97 -4.30 -5.33 -11.08
C ARG A 97 -3.79 -5.99 -9.80
N ARG A 98 -2.66 -6.70 -9.88
CA ARG A 98 -2.04 -7.29 -8.68
C ARG A 98 -1.59 -6.22 -7.68
N SER A 99 -1.17 -5.04 -8.14
CA SER A 99 -0.83 -3.90 -7.27
C SER A 99 -2.06 -3.33 -6.55
N LEU A 100 -3.22 -3.23 -7.23
CA LEU A 100 -4.48 -2.84 -6.59
C LEU A 100 -4.89 -3.82 -5.48
N HIS A 101 -4.78 -5.13 -5.72
CA HIS A 101 -5.07 -6.15 -4.71
C HIS A 101 -4.11 -6.06 -3.52
N GLN A 102 -2.81 -5.98 -3.76
CA GLN A 102 -1.83 -5.86 -2.68
C GLN A 102 -2.05 -4.58 -1.85
N ALA A 103 -2.26 -3.45 -2.52
CA ALA A 103 -2.52 -2.17 -1.86
C ALA A 103 -3.78 -2.23 -0.99
N ARG A 104 -4.86 -2.86 -1.48
CA ARG A 104 -6.08 -3.11 -0.71
C ARG A 104 -5.76 -3.90 0.55
N ASP A 105 -5.10 -5.05 0.41
CA ASP A 105 -4.89 -5.97 1.52
C ASP A 105 -4.03 -5.32 2.62
N LEU A 106 -2.99 -4.57 2.24
CA LEU A 106 -2.15 -3.80 3.18
C LEU A 106 -2.95 -2.71 3.89
N ALA A 107 -3.74 -1.90 3.16
CA ALA A 107 -4.51 -0.81 3.75
C ALA A 107 -5.65 -1.30 4.66
N HIS A 108 -6.30 -2.42 4.29
CA HIS A 108 -7.32 -3.05 5.12
C HIS A 108 -6.74 -3.63 6.40
N TRP A 109 -5.57 -4.27 6.30
CA TRP A 109 -4.86 -4.78 7.45
C TRP A 109 -4.46 -3.65 8.40
N GLU A 110 -3.85 -2.57 7.89
CA GLU A 110 -3.49 -1.37 8.68
C GLU A 110 -4.72 -0.82 9.44
N ARG A 111 -5.85 -0.66 8.75
CA ARG A 111 -7.10 -0.17 9.36
C ARG A 111 -7.64 -1.12 10.44
N SER A 112 -7.52 -2.43 10.24
CA SER A 112 -7.96 -3.42 11.23
C SER A 112 -7.18 -3.31 12.54
N GLN A 113 -5.86 -3.08 12.46
CA GLN A 113 -4.99 -2.92 13.62
C GLN A 113 -5.23 -1.59 14.35
N GLN A 114 -5.42 -0.48 13.61
CA GLN A 114 -5.76 0.82 14.21
C GLN A 114 -7.06 0.78 15.02
N ARG A 115 -8.06 -0.01 14.59
CA ARG A 115 -9.31 -0.21 15.35
C ARG A 115 -9.08 -0.95 16.66
N THR A 116 -8.16 -1.93 16.67
CA THR A 116 -7.81 -2.70 17.87
C THR A 116 -7.00 -1.86 18.87
N HIS A 117 -6.19 -0.92 18.41
CA HIS A 117 -5.28 -0.14 19.26
C HIS A 117 -5.86 1.19 19.76
N ARG A 118 -7.11 1.53 19.41
CA ARG A 118 -7.76 2.74 19.90
C ARG A 118 -8.29 2.48 21.32
N PRO A 119 -7.71 3.06 22.39
CA PRO A 119 -8.29 2.94 23.73
C PRO A 119 -9.70 3.52 23.66
N GLY A 120 -10.68 2.75 24.16
CA GLY A 120 -12.05 3.22 24.25
C GLY A 120 -12.06 4.55 24.97
N ILE A 121 -12.51 5.60 24.31
CA ILE A 121 -12.84 6.86 24.99
C ILE A 121 -14.02 6.51 25.89
N GLU A 122 -13.72 6.20 27.16
CA GLU A 122 -14.71 6.21 28.23
C GLU A 122 -15.27 7.63 28.28
N ARG A 123 -16.37 7.84 27.57
CA ARG A 123 -17.23 9.00 27.80
C ARG A 123 -17.84 8.79 29.18
N GLY A 124 -17.19 9.38 30.18
CA GLY A 124 -17.72 9.53 31.53
C GLY A 124 -19.15 10.05 31.47
N ARG A 125 -20.03 9.35 32.19
CA ARG A 125 -21.37 9.81 32.54
C ARG A 125 -21.30 10.78 33.70
#